data_AF-A0A8H7IG72-F1
#
_entry.id   AF-A0A8H7IG72-F1
#
_cell.length_a   1.000
_cell.length_b   1.000
_cell.length_c   1.000
_cell.angle_alpha   90.00
_cell.angle_beta   90.00
_cell.angle_gamma   90.00
#
_symmetry.space_group_name_H-M   'P 1'
#
loop_
_entity.id
_entity.type
_entity.pdbx_description
1 polymer ?
#
loop_
_entity_poly.entity_id
_entity_poly.type
_entity_poly.pdbx_seq_one_letter_code
_entity_poly.pdbx_strand_id
1 'polypeptide(L)'
;MSYFPDISLTTDEYIIRRRAAQDLAWPTVQLLPGAHKLISHLAAHKVPIAVATGSQRRNYELKTGHLQNTFGLFGGAVVCGDDAAVQHVGLGEDTVSDAEKATRAQGLVFEDATSGVIAGKRAGMNVVWIPDPNLAALTTADELGADETLRSLEDFIPESWGLPPYPKN
;
A
#
# COMPACT_ATOMS: atom_id res chain seq x y z
N MET A 1 17.15 -19.76 -12.28
CA MET A 1 17.55 -18.46 -12.89
C MET A 1 17.05 -18.46 -14.32
N SER A 2 16.27 -17.45 -14.71
CA SER A 2 15.77 -17.31 -16.07
C SER A 2 16.91 -16.85 -16.99
N TYR A 3 17.21 -17.60 -18.05
CA TYR A 3 18.24 -17.28 -19.04
C TYR A 3 17.58 -16.70 -20.30
N PHE A 4 17.96 -15.47 -20.67
CA PHE A 4 17.43 -14.76 -21.83
C PHE A 4 18.57 -14.53 -22.84
N PRO A 5 18.84 -15.49 -23.75
CA PRO A 5 20.05 -15.50 -24.59
C PRO A 5 20.22 -14.29 -25.51
N ASP A 6 19.13 -13.60 -25.84
CA ASP A 6 19.14 -12.49 -26.80
C ASP A 6 19.21 -11.09 -26.13
N ILE A 7 19.40 -11.05 -24.81
CA ILE A 7 19.53 -9.79 -24.06
C ILE A 7 20.96 -9.65 -23.58
N SER A 8 21.72 -8.74 -24.20
CA SER A 8 23.13 -8.45 -23.83
C SER A 8 23.28 -7.68 -22.51
N LEU A 9 22.16 -7.36 -21.83
CA LEU A 9 22.13 -6.63 -20.58
C LEU A 9 22.21 -7.59 -19.39
N THR A 10 23.25 -7.46 -18.57
CA THR A 10 23.35 -8.23 -17.32
C THR A 10 22.35 -7.74 -16.27
N THR A 11 22.05 -8.58 -15.28
CA THR A 11 21.19 -8.21 -14.15
C THR A 11 21.71 -6.96 -13.41
N ASP A 12 23.02 -6.88 -13.18
CA ASP A 12 23.63 -5.76 -12.47
C ASP A 12 23.53 -4.47 -13.28
N GLU A 13 23.81 -4.52 -14.59
CA GLU A 13 23.64 -3.36 -15.47
C GLU A 13 22.18 -2.91 -15.54
N TYR A 14 21.22 -3.85 -15.60
CA TYR A 14 19.80 -3.52 -15.55
C TYR A 14 19.44 -2.82 -14.24
N ILE A 15 19.87 -3.34 -13.10
CA ILE A 15 19.59 -2.76 -11.77
C ILE A 15 20.16 -1.34 -11.68
N ILE A 16 21.40 -1.12 -12.14
CA ILE A 16 22.05 0.19 -12.14
C ILE A 16 21.28 1.18 -13.01
N ARG A 17 20.99 0.80 -14.26
CA ARG A 17 20.27 1.69 -15.21
C ARG A 17 18.85 1.99 -14.74
N ARG A 18 18.13 0.97 -14.25
CA ARG A 18 16.78 1.12 -13.71
C ARG A 18 16.77 2.07 -12.52
N ARG A 19 17.71 1.91 -11.57
CA ARG A 19 17.79 2.78 -10.39
C ARG A 19 18.01 4.24 -10.79
N ALA A 20 18.94 4.50 -11.71
CA ALA A 20 19.20 5.86 -12.19
C ALA A 20 17.95 6.48 -12.83
N ALA A 21 17.24 5.74 -13.69
CA ALA A 21 16.00 6.23 -14.30
C ALA A 21 14.89 6.46 -13.27
N GLN A 22 14.75 5.56 -12.30
CA GLN A 22 13.75 5.66 -11.25
C GLN A 22 14.02 6.84 -10.30
N ASP A 23 15.29 7.08 -9.94
CA ASP A 23 15.69 8.23 -9.11
C ASP A 23 15.27 9.57 -9.73
N LEU A 24 15.28 9.66 -11.06
CA LEU A 24 14.81 10.83 -11.80
C LEU A 24 13.28 10.91 -11.86
N ALA A 25 12.59 9.76 -11.93
CA ALA A 25 11.14 9.71 -12.11
C ALA A 25 10.37 9.82 -10.78
N TRP A 26 10.88 9.24 -9.68
CA TRP A 26 10.17 9.19 -8.39
C TRP A 26 9.73 10.55 -7.85
N PRO A 27 10.54 11.64 -7.93
CA PRO A 27 10.12 12.97 -7.48
C PRO A 27 8.98 13.60 -8.29
N THR A 28 8.51 12.94 -9.36
CA THR A 28 7.43 13.43 -10.23
C THR A 28 6.16 12.59 -10.17
N VAL A 29 6.17 11.48 -9.42
CA VAL A 29 4.97 10.62 -9.31
C VAL A 29 3.81 11.40 -8.72
N GLN A 30 2.60 11.05 -9.14
CA GLN A 30 1.37 11.69 -8.69
C GLN A 30 0.59 10.73 -7.80
N LEU A 31 -0.27 11.31 -6.97
CA LEU A 31 -1.26 10.55 -6.22
C LEU A 31 -2.26 9.92 -7.21
N LEU A 32 -2.75 8.73 -6.88
CA LEU A 32 -3.91 8.18 -7.57
C LEU A 32 -5.15 9.05 -7.28
N PRO A 33 -6.12 9.11 -8.21
CA PRO A 33 -7.39 9.80 -7.99
C PRO A 33 -8.04 9.36 -6.67
N GLY A 34 -8.60 10.31 -5.92
CA GLY A 34 -9.24 10.06 -4.63
C GLY A 34 -8.31 9.93 -3.42
N ALA A 35 -7.00 9.65 -3.59
CA ALA A 35 -6.11 9.40 -2.46
C ALA A 35 -6.00 10.60 -1.50
N HIS A 36 -5.81 11.82 -2.01
CA HIS A 36 -5.76 13.01 -1.17
C HIS A 36 -7.10 13.24 -0.45
N LYS A 37 -8.24 13.07 -1.14
CA LYS A 37 -9.59 13.23 -0.57
C LYS A 37 -9.79 12.28 0.60
N LEU A 38 -9.47 11.00 0.41
CA LEU A 38 -9.59 9.98 1.46
C LEU A 38 -8.69 10.30 2.66
N ILE A 39 -7.39 10.50 2.44
CA ILE A 39 -6.41 10.69 3.52
C ILE A 39 -6.71 11.97 4.31
N SER A 40 -7.00 13.09 3.63
CA SER A 40 -7.34 14.35 4.30
C SER A 40 -8.65 14.25 5.09
N HIS A 41 -9.66 13.55 4.56
CA HIS A 41 -10.93 13.32 5.25
C HIS A 41 -10.76 12.49 6.53
N LEU A 42 -10.01 11.38 6.46
CA LEU A 42 -9.72 10.54 7.63
C LEU A 42 -8.94 11.31 8.70
N ALA A 43 -7.90 12.05 8.29
CA ALA A 43 -7.10 12.87 9.19
C ALA A 43 -7.94 13.97 9.88
N ALA A 44 -8.81 14.65 9.13
CA ALA A 44 -9.70 15.69 9.67
C ALA A 44 -10.66 15.15 10.74
N HIS A 45 -11.08 13.88 10.61
CA HIS A 45 -11.92 13.19 11.57
C HIS A 45 -11.14 12.43 12.65
N LYS A 46 -9.81 12.61 12.72
CA LYS A 46 -8.93 11.97 13.70
C LYS A 46 -8.97 10.44 13.65
N VAL A 47 -9.25 9.87 12.48
CA VAL A 47 -9.11 8.43 12.25
C VAL A 47 -7.60 8.12 12.17
N PRO A 48 -7.08 7.17 12.97
CA PRO A 48 -5.68 6.77 12.87
C PRO A 48 -5.37 6.22 11.48
N ILE A 49 -4.33 6.77 10.85
CA ILE A 49 -3.86 6.37 9.51
C ILE A 49 -2.37 6.09 9.54
N ALA A 50 -1.94 5.12 8.73
CA ALA A 50 -0.54 4.76 8.58
C ALA A 50 -0.26 4.35 7.13
N VAL A 51 1.01 4.38 6.74
CA VAL A 51 1.50 3.80 5.48
C VAL A 51 2.32 2.56 5.81
N ALA A 52 2.01 1.44 5.17
CA ALA A 52 2.87 0.27 5.11
C ALA A 52 3.32 0.08 3.65
N THR A 53 4.62 0.01 3.38
CA THR A 53 5.12 -0.15 2.02
C THR A 53 6.31 -1.10 1.96
N GLY A 54 6.34 -1.96 0.93
CA GLY A 54 7.53 -2.75 0.61
C GLY A 54 8.69 -1.93 0.02
N SER A 55 8.52 -0.62 -0.18
CA SER A 55 9.60 0.26 -0.62
C SER A 55 10.66 0.42 0.48
N GLN A 56 11.93 0.49 0.08
CA GLN A 56 12.98 1.02 0.95
C GLN A 56 12.69 2.48 1.34
N ARG A 57 13.07 2.88 2.54
CA ARG A 57 12.90 4.24 3.10
C ARG A 57 13.31 5.32 2.11
N ARG A 58 14.50 5.20 1.51
CA ARG A 58 15.02 6.12 0.49
C ARG A 58 14.05 6.30 -0.68
N ASN A 59 13.50 5.20 -1.20
CA ASN A 59 12.60 5.26 -2.36
C ASN A 59 11.24 5.80 -1.96
N TYR A 60 10.75 5.49 -0.75
CA TYR A 60 9.56 6.13 -0.21
C TYR A 60 9.73 7.64 -0.13
N GLU A 61 10.87 8.12 0.38
CA GLU A 61 11.16 9.56 0.51
C GLU A 61 11.22 10.24 -0.86
N LEU A 62 11.87 9.63 -1.86
CA LEU A 62 11.88 10.16 -3.22
C LEU A 62 10.48 10.22 -3.86
N LYS A 63 9.62 9.23 -3.59
CA LYS A 63 8.24 9.18 -4.11
C LYS A 63 7.31 10.20 -3.46
N THR A 64 7.57 10.58 -2.21
CA THR A 64 6.59 11.28 -1.37
C THR A 64 7.05 12.65 -0.88
N GLY A 65 8.33 12.98 -1.02
CA GLY A 65 8.92 14.23 -0.52
C GLY A 65 8.26 15.50 -1.07
N HIS A 66 7.75 15.46 -2.30
CA HIS A 66 7.01 16.57 -2.93
C HIS A 66 5.49 16.54 -2.65
N LEU A 67 4.98 15.48 -2.01
CA LEU A 67 3.55 15.24 -1.76
C LEU A 67 3.17 15.41 -0.28
N GLN A 68 3.87 16.29 0.45
CA GLN A 68 3.70 16.45 1.90
C GLN A 68 2.33 16.98 2.32
N ASN A 69 1.61 17.68 1.43
CA ASN A 69 0.22 18.07 1.67
C ASN A 69 -0.70 16.85 1.91
N THR A 70 -0.30 15.66 1.48
CA THR A 70 -0.98 14.39 1.73
C THR A 70 -0.18 13.52 2.69
N PHE A 71 1.09 13.25 2.40
CA PHE A 71 1.88 12.30 3.18
C PHE A 71 2.31 12.84 4.56
N GLY A 72 2.33 14.16 4.75
CA GLY A 72 2.55 14.76 6.07
C GLY A 72 1.44 14.43 7.07
N LEU A 73 0.23 14.09 6.59
CA LEU A 73 -0.92 13.75 7.44
C LEU A 73 -0.75 12.43 8.19
N PHE A 74 0.15 11.55 7.75
CA PHE A 74 0.47 10.31 8.48
C PHE A 74 1.33 10.56 9.73
N GLY A 75 1.86 11.78 9.94
CA GLY A 75 2.55 12.14 11.19
C GLY A 75 3.77 11.27 11.53
N GLY A 76 4.39 10.62 10.53
CA GLY A 76 5.50 9.69 10.72
C GLY A 76 5.09 8.23 10.97
N ALA A 77 3.78 7.91 11.01
CA ALA A 77 3.27 6.54 11.04
C ALA A 77 3.49 5.84 9.69
N VAL A 78 4.75 5.55 9.38
CA VAL A 78 5.17 4.95 8.11
C VAL A 78 6.12 3.80 8.40
N VAL A 79 5.81 2.65 7.83
CA VAL A 79 6.65 1.44 7.88
C VAL A 79 7.12 1.12 6.46
N CYS A 80 8.44 1.02 6.29
CA CYS A 80 9.13 0.67 5.06
C CYS A 80 9.70 -0.76 5.11
N GLY A 81 9.94 -1.34 3.94
CA GLY A 81 10.38 -2.74 3.82
C GLY A 81 11.78 -3.01 4.37
N ASP A 82 12.59 -1.97 4.58
CA ASP A 82 13.92 -2.01 5.17
C ASP A 82 13.96 -1.55 6.64
N ASP A 83 12.80 -1.24 7.25
CA ASP A 83 12.74 -0.94 8.67
C ASP A 83 13.02 -2.21 9.50
N ALA A 84 13.74 -2.06 10.62
CA ALA A 84 14.14 -3.18 11.47
C ALA A 84 12.95 -4.04 11.93
N ALA A 85 11.79 -3.42 12.17
CA ALA A 85 10.56 -4.10 12.55
C ALA A 85 9.99 -5.05 11.48
N VAL A 86 10.40 -4.89 10.21
CA VAL A 86 9.91 -5.68 9.08
C VAL A 86 10.78 -6.90 8.78
N GLN A 87 12.01 -6.96 9.32
CA GLN A 87 12.98 -8.01 8.98
C GLN A 87 12.55 -9.44 9.36
N HIS A 88 11.57 -9.58 10.26
CA HIS A 88 11.04 -10.88 10.72
C HIS A 88 9.60 -11.15 10.27
N VAL A 89 8.99 -10.25 9.48
CA VAL A 89 7.59 -10.38 9.06
C VAL A 89 7.43 -11.60 8.14
N GLY A 90 6.51 -12.50 8.51
CA GLY A 90 6.18 -13.68 7.71
C GLY A 90 7.04 -14.92 7.97
N LEU A 91 8.01 -14.86 8.89
CA LEU A 91 8.82 -16.02 9.31
C LEU A 91 8.06 -16.96 10.27
N GLY A 92 6.93 -16.52 10.83
CA GLY A 92 6.08 -17.33 11.71
C GLY A 92 6.65 -17.56 13.10
N GLU A 93 7.70 -16.84 13.47
CA GLU A 93 8.39 -16.98 14.76
C GLU A 93 7.70 -16.22 15.91
N ASP A 94 6.91 -15.19 15.59
CA ASP A 94 6.21 -14.36 16.58
C ASP A 94 4.78 -14.83 16.86
N THR A 95 4.47 -15.08 18.13
CA THR A 95 3.11 -15.35 18.59
C THR A 95 2.32 -14.04 18.72
N VAL A 96 1.30 -13.86 17.88
CA VAL A 96 0.41 -12.70 17.96
C VAL A 96 -0.63 -12.93 19.07
N SER A 97 -0.72 -12.01 20.03
CA SER A 97 -1.69 -12.06 21.12
C SER A 97 -3.12 -11.84 20.63
N ASP A 98 -4.10 -12.30 21.40
CA ASP A 98 -5.51 -12.11 21.03
C ASP A 98 -5.94 -10.64 21.04
N ALA A 99 -5.32 -9.81 21.89
CA ALA A 99 -5.53 -8.36 21.90
C ALA A 99 -5.03 -7.71 20.59
N GLU A 100 -3.88 -8.13 20.07
CA GLU A 100 -3.38 -7.66 18.78
C GLU A 100 -4.26 -8.13 17.63
N LYS A 101 -4.73 -9.38 17.64
CA LYS A 101 -5.69 -9.87 16.64
C LYS A 101 -6.98 -9.05 16.64
N ALA A 102 -7.54 -8.77 17.82
CA ALA A 102 -8.73 -7.95 17.98
C ALA A 102 -8.52 -6.50 17.50
N THR A 103 -7.31 -5.96 17.69
CA THR A 103 -6.94 -4.63 17.17
C THR A 103 -6.84 -4.65 15.64
N ARG A 104 -6.15 -5.65 15.06
CA ARG A 104 -5.99 -5.80 13.61
C ARG A 104 -7.33 -5.96 12.90
N ALA A 105 -8.28 -6.68 13.48
CA ALA A 105 -9.62 -6.87 12.93
C ALA A 105 -10.43 -5.56 12.77
N GLN A 106 -10.06 -4.49 13.48
CA GLN A 106 -10.64 -3.15 13.31
C GLN A 106 -9.99 -2.34 12.18
N GLY A 107 -8.86 -2.81 11.66
CA GLY A 107 -8.13 -2.13 10.60
C GLY A 107 -8.72 -2.36 9.22
N LEU A 108 -8.60 -1.33 8.37
CA LEU A 108 -8.97 -1.36 6.96
C LEU A 108 -7.73 -1.03 6.12
N VAL A 109 -7.32 -1.99 5.29
CA VAL A 109 -6.18 -1.86 4.38
C VAL A 109 -6.70 -1.45 3.00
N PHE A 110 -6.03 -0.49 2.37
CA PHE A 110 -6.22 -0.17 0.96
C PHE A 110 -5.00 -0.66 0.20
N GLU A 111 -5.19 -1.52 -0.81
CA GLU A 111 -4.06 -2.12 -1.50
C GLU A 111 -4.34 -2.39 -2.99
N ASP A 112 -3.31 -2.33 -3.83
CA ASP A 112 -3.41 -2.59 -5.28
C ASP A 112 -2.87 -3.97 -5.68
N ALA A 113 -1.86 -4.50 -4.98
CA ALA A 113 -1.19 -5.75 -5.32
C ALA A 113 -1.78 -6.98 -4.62
N THR A 114 -1.80 -8.11 -5.33
CA THR A 114 -2.26 -9.42 -4.80
C THR A 114 -1.54 -9.83 -3.52
N SER A 115 -0.21 -9.60 -3.45
CA SER A 115 0.60 -9.94 -2.29
C SER A 115 0.19 -9.17 -1.05
N GLY A 116 -0.15 -7.88 -1.20
CA GLY A 116 -0.57 -7.05 -0.08
C GLY A 116 -1.97 -7.41 0.42
N VAL A 117 -2.88 -7.77 -0.49
CA VAL A 117 -4.19 -8.32 -0.11
C VAL A 117 -4.04 -9.58 0.73
N ILE A 118 -3.26 -10.55 0.23
CA ILE A 118 -3.01 -11.81 0.95
C ILE A 118 -2.37 -11.54 2.32
N ALA A 119 -1.42 -10.60 2.39
CA ALA A 119 -0.78 -10.21 3.66
C ALA A 119 -1.79 -9.60 4.64
N GLY A 120 -2.63 -8.65 4.21
CA GLY A 120 -3.66 -8.03 5.04
C GLY A 120 -4.68 -9.05 5.57
N LYS A 121 -5.15 -9.96 4.70
CA LYS A 121 -6.07 -11.03 5.11
C LYS A 121 -5.43 -12.01 6.09
N ARG A 122 -4.17 -12.41 5.87
CA ARG A 122 -3.41 -13.25 6.83
C ARG A 122 -3.18 -12.55 8.17
N ALA A 123 -3.09 -11.22 8.18
CA ALA A 123 -3.02 -10.43 9.41
C ALA A 123 -4.37 -10.32 10.14
N GLY A 124 -5.47 -10.81 9.54
CA GLY A 124 -6.82 -10.74 10.10
C GLY A 124 -7.48 -9.37 9.92
N MET A 125 -7.03 -8.56 8.96
CA MET A 125 -7.56 -7.23 8.68
C MET A 125 -8.62 -7.27 7.57
N ASN A 126 -9.41 -6.21 7.46
CA ASN A 126 -10.25 -5.97 6.29
C ASN A 126 -9.40 -5.33 5.18
N VAL A 127 -9.67 -5.66 3.93
CA VAL A 127 -8.91 -5.19 2.77
C VAL A 127 -9.85 -4.72 1.66
N VAL A 128 -9.71 -3.46 1.28
CA VAL A 128 -10.23 -2.87 0.05
C VAL A 128 -9.16 -2.99 -1.02
N TRP A 129 -9.45 -3.72 -2.08
CA TRP A 129 -8.52 -3.94 -3.20
C TRP A 129 -8.81 -2.95 -4.35
N ILE A 130 -7.78 -2.25 -4.82
CA ILE A 130 -7.86 -1.25 -5.90
C ILE A 130 -6.85 -1.63 -7.01
N PRO A 131 -7.09 -2.73 -7.74
CA PRO A 131 -6.12 -3.27 -8.68
C PRO A 131 -5.96 -2.43 -9.95
N ASP A 132 -4.77 -2.51 -10.54
CA ASP A 132 -4.60 -2.18 -11.96
C ASP A 132 -5.52 -3.08 -12.82
N PRO A 133 -6.18 -2.55 -13.87
CA PRO A 133 -7.09 -3.33 -14.71
C PRO A 133 -6.46 -4.59 -15.32
N ASN A 134 -5.15 -4.57 -15.61
CA ASN A 134 -4.46 -5.75 -16.13
C ASN A 134 -4.29 -6.85 -15.06
N LEU A 135 -4.14 -6.46 -13.79
CA LEU A 135 -4.09 -7.41 -12.69
C LEU A 135 -5.49 -7.99 -12.39
N ALA A 136 -6.52 -7.15 -12.44
CA ALA A 136 -7.91 -7.57 -12.28
C ALA A 136 -8.38 -8.56 -13.37
N ALA A 137 -7.67 -8.64 -14.50
CA ALA A 137 -7.94 -9.61 -15.55
C ALA A 137 -7.31 -11.00 -15.28
N LEU A 138 -6.38 -11.10 -14.31
CA LEU A 138 -5.61 -12.32 -14.04
C LEU A 138 -6.07 -13.07 -12.78
N THR A 139 -6.78 -12.40 -11.88
CA THR A 139 -7.27 -12.96 -10.62
C THR A 139 -8.45 -12.16 -10.11
N THR A 140 -9.20 -12.71 -9.15
CA THR A 140 -10.41 -12.09 -8.59
C THR A 140 -10.27 -11.77 -7.11
N ALA A 141 -11.11 -10.85 -6.64
CA ALA A 141 -11.21 -10.51 -5.22
C ALA A 141 -11.53 -11.74 -4.35
N ASP A 142 -12.41 -12.62 -4.84
CA ASP A 142 -12.81 -13.86 -4.16
C ASP A 142 -11.63 -14.82 -3.97
N GLU A 143 -10.75 -14.94 -4.97
CA GLU A 143 -9.55 -15.78 -4.88
C GLU A 143 -8.54 -15.25 -3.84
N LEU A 144 -8.45 -13.92 -3.71
CA LEU A 144 -7.54 -13.27 -2.77
C LEU A 144 -8.14 -13.08 -1.37
N GLY A 145 -9.46 -13.17 -1.25
CA GLY A 145 -10.22 -12.89 -0.04
C GLY A 145 -10.35 -11.40 0.30
N ALA A 146 -10.28 -10.50 -0.69
CA ALA A 146 -10.53 -9.07 -0.45
C ALA A 146 -11.99 -8.83 -0.08
N ASP A 147 -12.24 -7.89 0.83
CA ASP A 147 -13.59 -7.63 1.36
C ASP A 147 -14.39 -6.64 0.49
N GLU A 148 -13.69 -5.76 -0.22
CA GLU A 148 -14.25 -4.85 -1.23
C GLU A 148 -13.27 -4.68 -2.38
N THR A 149 -13.76 -4.43 -3.60
CA THR A 149 -12.93 -4.07 -4.75
C THR A 149 -13.43 -2.79 -5.38
N LEU A 150 -12.53 -1.84 -5.59
CA LEU A 150 -12.80 -0.56 -6.21
C LEU A 150 -11.97 -0.38 -7.47
N ARG A 151 -12.46 0.45 -8.39
CA ARG A 151 -11.70 0.88 -9.58
C ARG A 151 -10.87 2.13 -9.30
N SER A 152 -11.33 2.97 -8.38
CA SER A 152 -10.68 4.21 -7.95
C SER A 152 -10.95 4.43 -6.46
N LEU A 153 -10.05 5.13 -5.76
CA LEU A 153 -10.32 5.57 -4.38
C LEU A 153 -11.42 6.64 -4.33
N GLU A 154 -11.81 7.21 -5.47
CA GLU A 154 -12.96 8.12 -5.57
C GLU A 154 -14.29 7.42 -5.28
N ASP A 155 -14.36 6.10 -5.54
CA ASP A 155 -15.55 5.28 -5.36
C ASP A 155 -15.74 4.79 -3.92
N PHE A 156 -14.75 5.00 -3.05
CA PHE A 156 -14.81 4.54 -1.67
C PHE A 156 -15.89 5.29 -0.88
N ILE A 157 -16.75 4.54 -0.19
CA ILE A 157 -17.84 5.05 0.66
C ILE A 157 -17.45 4.82 2.13
N PRO A 158 -16.98 5.84 2.87
CA PRO A 158 -16.48 5.64 4.23
C PRO A 158 -17.50 4.99 5.19
N GLU A 159 -18.76 5.39 5.11
CA GLU A 159 -19.81 4.94 6.03
C GLU A 159 -20.19 3.46 5.90
N SER A 160 -19.86 2.79 4.78
CA SER A 160 -20.03 1.33 4.67
C SER A 160 -19.09 0.56 5.61
N TRP A 161 -18.00 1.21 6.02
CA TRP A 161 -16.98 0.71 6.95
C TRP A 161 -17.09 1.31 8.35
N GLY A 162 -18.18 2.02 8.65
CA GLY A 162 -18.37 2.71 9.93
C GLY A 162 -17.48 3.94 10.11
N LEU A 163 -16.85 4.44 9.04
CA LEU A 163 -16.08 5.68 9.06
C LEU A 163 -17.00 6.89 8.82
N PRO A 164 -16.60 8.11 9.23
CA PRO A 164 -17.41 9.31 9.01
C PRO A 164 -17.68 9.54 7.51
N PRO A 165 -18.91 9.86 7.10
CA PRO A 165 -19.24 10.06 5.69
C PRO A 165 -18.57 11.32 5.13
N TYR A 166 -18.33 11.35 3.83
CA TYR A 166 -17.91 12.59 3.16
C TYR A 166 -18.96 13.70 3.30
N PRO A 167 -18.58 14.99 3.26
CA PRO A 167 -19.52 16.09 3.24
C PRO A 167 -20.53 15.94 2.12
N LYS A 168 -21.81 16.18 2.42
CA LYS A 168 -22.85 16.30 1.38
C LYS A 168 -22.61 17.62 0.66
N ASN A 169 -22.49 17.57 -0.68
CA ASN A 169 -22.46 18.76 -1.53
C ASN A 169 -23.75 19.57 -1.40
#